data_AF-A0A5N4B407-F1
#
_entry.id   AF-A0A5N4B407-F1
#
_cell.length_a   1.000
_cell.length_b   1.000
_cell.length_c   1.000
_cell.angle_alpha   90.00
_cell.angle_beta   90.00
_cell.angle_gamma   90.00
#
_symmetry.space_group_name_H-M   'P 1'
#
loop_
_entity.id
_entity.type
_entity.pdbx_description
1 polymer ?
#
loop_
_entity_poly.entity_id
_entity_poly.type
_entity_poly.pdbx_seq_one_letter_code
_entity_poly.pdbx_strand_id
1 'polypeptide(L)'
;MNFANAKKIGVLSAAAGVICVLLMKQLKQKTKKKRRIWSEKWLLKRQDGRGVLHMLEQELRTEDPESYRQFIRMCGQHFDELLECIRSDIVKQTTNMRESISAEARLALTLRFLATGETYRSLMFATRIHESTISLIIPDVCNAICEKLKSVNLQDNIGKLKKLTDMQGGNRAASEALEARNLFSRFFVTNGAVPWQNDVL
;
A
#
# COMPACT_ATOMS: atom_id res chain seq x y z
N MET A 1 10.27 -51.45 -61.50
CA MET A 1 10.26 -50.76 -60.19
C MET A 1 9.14 -49.72 -60.19
N ASN A 2 8.15 -49.88 -59.31
CA ASN A 2 6.79 -49.36 -59.48
C ASN A 2 6.62 -47.87 -59.13
N PHE A 3 6.33 -47.02 -60.14
CA PHE A 3 5.98 -45.60 -60.02
C PHE A 3 4.79 -45.31 -59.08
N ALA A 4 3.94 -46.31 -58.83
CA ALA A 4 2.82 -46.22 -57.90
C ALA A 4 3.25 -46.09 -56.43
N ASN A 5 4.41 -46.64 -56.04
CA ASN A 5 4.90 -46.53 -54.66
C ASN A 5 5.56 -45.18 -54.38
N ALA A 6 6.23 -44.59 -55.38
CA ALA A 6 6.85 -43.26 -55.23
C ALA A 6 5.82 -42.14 -54.99
N LYS A 7 4.66 -42.18 -55.66
CA LYS A 7 3.55 -41.24 -55.41
C LYS A 7 2.89 -41.45 -54.03
N LYS A 8 2.72 -42.70 -53.58
CA LYS A 8 2.19 -43.01 -52.23
C LYS A 8 3.10 -42.51 -51.10
N ILE A 9 4.42 -42.65 -51.25
CA ILE A 9 5.42 -42.15 -50.29
C ILE A 9 5.41 -40.62 -50.22
N GLY A 10 5.26 -39.94 -51.36
CA GLY A 10 5.15 -38.48 -51.42
C GLY A 10 3.89 -37.94 -50.71
N VAL A 11 2.74 -38.60 -50.86
CA VAL A 11 1.48 -38.20 -50.21
C VAL A 11 1.50 -38.47 -48.70
N LEU A 12 2.11 -39.57 -48.26
CA LEU A 12 2.31 -39.88 -46.83
C LEU A 12 3.25 -38.86 -46.15
N SER A 13 4.31 -38.43 -46.84
CA SER A 13 5.22 -37.38 -46.35
C SER A 13 4.52 -36.03 -46.20
N ALA A 14 3.70 -35.63 -47.17
CA ALA A 14 2.92 -34.40 -47.11
C ALA A 14 1.89 -34.42 -45.97
N ALA A 15 1.19 -35.55 -45.78
CA ALA A 15 0.23 -35.72 -44.68
C ALA A 15 0.91 -35.67 -43.29
N ALA A 16 2.09 -36.29 -43.15
CA ALA A 16 2.87 -36.24 -41.92
C ALA A 16 3.33 -34.80 -41.59
N GLY A 17 3.73 -34.03 -42.60
CA GLY A 17 4.09 -32.62 -42.45
C GLY A 17 2.92 -31.76 -41.93
N VAL A 18 1.72 -31.95 -42.47
CA VAL A 18 0.52 -31.21 -42.04
C VAL A 18 0.13 -31.57 -40.60
N ILE A 19 0.14 -32.87 -40.26
CA ILE A 19 -0.15 -33.34 -38.88
C ILE A 19 0.87 -32.77 -37.89
N CYS A 20 2.15 -32.76 -38.26
CA CYS A 20 3.22 -32.20 -37.41
C CYS A 20 3.04 -30.70 -37.15
N VAL A 21 2.65 -29.92 -38.18
CA VAL A 21 2.36 -28.48 -38.03
C VAL A 21 1.13 -28.24 -37.15
N LEU A 22 0.08 -29.06 -37.27
CA LEU A 22 -1.12 -28.96 -36.42
C LEU A 22 -0.80 -29.31 -34.96
N LEU A 23 -0.03 -30.36 -34.71
CA LEU A 23 0.44 -30.72 -33.37
C LEU A 23 1.32 -29.62 -32.77
N MET A 24 2.27 -29.05 -33.53
CA MET A 24 3.08 -27.93 -33.08
C MET A 24 2.24 -26.68 -32.75
N LYS A 25 1.17 -26.40 -33.53
CA LYS A 25 0.23 -25.30 -33.24
C LYS A 25 -0.57 -25.56 -31.95
N GLN A 26 -1.03 -26.78 -31.72
CA GLN A 26 -1.74 -27.15 -30.49
C GLN A 26 -0.84 -27.10 -29.24
N LEU A 27 0.42 -27.52 -29.37
CA LEU A 27 1.42 -27.42 -28.30
C LEU A 27 1.77 -25.95 -27.97
N LYS A 28 1.87 -25.07 -28.98
CA LYS A 28 2.09 -23.62 -28.79
C LYS A 28 0.89 -22.88 -28.19
N GLN A 29 -0.33 -23.39 -28.34
CA GLN A 29 -1.52 -22.78 -27.72
C GLN A 29 -1.61 -23.07 -26.21
N LYS A 30 -1.14 -24.24 -25.75
CA LYS A 30 -1.15 -24.62 -24.33
C LYS A 30 -0.13 -23.85 -23.48
N THR A 31 0.84 -23.17 -24.08
CA THR A 31 1.89 -22.42 -23.38
C THR A 31 1.62 -20.92 -23.26
N LYS A 32 0.46 -20.43 -23.70
CA LYS A 32 0.04 -19.05 -23.40
C LYS A 32 -0.29 -18.95 -21.91
N LYS A 33 0.73 -18.69 -21.09
CA LYS A 33 0.57 -18.34 -19.67
C LYS A 33 -0.48 -17.23 -19.59
N LYS A 34 -1.57 -17.48 -18.85
CA LYS A 34 -2.56 -16.44 -18.57
C LYS A 34 -1.80 -15.24 -18.02
N ARG A 35 -1.98 -14.06 -18.63
CA ARG A 35 -1.35 -12.83 -18.15
C ARG A 35 -1.74 -12.67 -16.68
N ARG A 36 -0.76 -12.44 -15.81
CA ARG A 36 -1.02 -12.15 -14.40
C ARG A 36 -1.93 -10.93 -14.33
N ILE A 37 -3.07 -11.06 -13.66
CA ILE A 37 -3.95 -9.94 -13.38
C ILE A 37 -3.14 -8.97 -12.51
N TRP A 38 -3.00 -7.72 -12.99
CA TRP A 38 -2.17 -6.70 -12.32
C TRP A 38 -2.73 -6.29 -10.96
N SER A 39 -4.07 -6.30 -10.81
CA SER A 39 -4.74 -6.02 -9.55
C SER A 39 -6.16 -6.62 -9.56
N GLU A 40 -6.60 -7.13 -8.41
CA GLU A 40 -7.95 -7.67 -8.25
C GLU A 40 -9.03 -6.61 -8.49
N LYS A 41 -10.15 -6.99 -9.12
CA LYS A 41 -11.21 -6.05 -9.52
C LYS A 41 -11.78 -5.23 -8.36
N TRP A 42 -11.82 -5.80 -7.15
CA TRP A 42 -12.36 -5.13 -5.97
C TRP A 42 -11.42 -4.07 -5.37
N LEU A 43 -10.09 -4.18 -5.62
CA LEU A 43 -9.09 -3.17 -5.22
C LEU A 43 -9.08 -1.95 -6.16
N LEU A 44 -9.54 -2.11 -7.40
CA LEU A 44 -9.72 -1.00 -8.33
C LEU A 44 -10.89 -0.09 -7.92
N LYS A 45 -11.84 -0.63 -7.16
CA LYS A 45 -13.04 0.04 -6.63
C LYS A 45 -12.79 0.78 -5.31
N ARG A 46 -11.62 1.43 -5.21
CA ARG A 46 -11.23 2.20 -4.02
C ARG A 46 -12.08 3.46 -3.84
N GLN A 47 -12.45 4.10 -4.95
CA GLN A 47 -13.20 5.36 -4.96
C GLN A 47 -14.71 5.18 -4.77
N ASP A 48 -15.22 3.95 -4.79
CA ASP A 48 -16.64 3.65 -4.59
C ASP A 48 -17.15 3.95 -3.16
N GLY A 49 -16.37 4.64 -2.31
CA GLY A 49 -16.73 5.00 -0.94
C GLY A 49 -16.74 3.84 0.07
N ARG A 50 -16.55 2.59 -0.38
CA ARG A 50 -16.64 1.39 0.46
C ARG A 50 -15.38 1.05 1.27
N GLY A 51 -14.51 2.03 1.49
CA GLY A 51 -13.26 1.86 2.22
C GLY A 51 -13.32 2.54 3.58
N VAL A 52 -12.64 1.98 4.57
CA VAL A 52 -12.63 2.54 5.94
C VAL A 52 -12.10 3.98 5.97
N LEU A 53 -11.18 4.33 5.06
CA LEU A 53 -10.63 5.69 4.96
C LEU A 53 -11.66 6.70 4.45
N HIS A 54 -12.57 6.26 3.58
CA HIS A 54 -13.65 7.12 3.10
C HIS A 54 -14.65 7.41 4.21
N MET A 55 -15.07 6.37 4.94
CA MET A 55 -15.92 6.52 6.13
C MET A 55 -15.25 7.41 7.19
N LEU A 56 -13.95 7.25 7.42
CA LEU A 56 -13.20 8.10 8.34
C LEU A 56 -13.25 9.59 7.94
N GLU A 57 -13.00 9.90 6.67
CA GLU A 57 -12.89 11.29 6.20
C GLU A 57 -14.25 11.97 5.97
N GLN A 58 -15.26 11.24 5.48
CA GLN A 58 -16.54 11.81 5.07
C GLN A 58 -17.63 11.71 6.15
N GLU A 59 -17.59 10.67 6.98
CA GLU A 59 -18.62 10.41 8.00
C GLU A 59 -18.07 10.79 9.38
N LEU A 60 -17.10 10.03 9.91
CA LEU A 60 -16.63 10.19 11.29
C LEU A 60 -16.07 11.57 11.59
N ARG A 61 -15.35 12.18 10.64
CA ARG A 61 -14.76 13.51 10.85
C ARG A 61 -15.80 14.59 11.16
N THR A 62 -17.01 14.46 10.62
CA THR A 62 -18.08 15.46 10.75
C THR A 62 -19.12 15.04 11.78
N GLU A 63 -19.50 13.76 11.78
CA GLU A 63 -20.63 13.24 12.56
C GLU A 63 -20.22 12.80 13.97
N ASP A 64 -19.01 12.27 14.15
CA ASP A 64 -18.54 11.75 15.44
C ASP A 64 -17.01 11.94 15.62
N PRO A 65 -16.59 13.14 16.07
CA PRO A 65 -15.19 13.45 16.32
C PRO A 65 -14.52 12.55 17.37
N GLU A 66 -15.30 11.98 18.30
CA GLU A 66 -14.76 11.10 19.34
C GLU A 66 -14.42 9.72 18.76
N SER A 67 -15.30 9.15 17.93
CA SER A 67 -15.01 7.93 17.17
C SER A 67 -13.87 8.15 16.16
N TYR A 68 -13.79 9.31 15.50
CA TYR A 68 -12.65 9.68 14.66
C TYR A 68 -11.34 9.60 15.47
N ARG A 69 -11.32 10.25 16.64
CA ARG A 69 -10.16 10.23 17.55
C ARG A 69 -9.84 8.83 18.03
N GLN A 70 -10.83 8.00 18.33
CA GLN A 70 -10.59 6.60 18.72
C GLN A 70 -10.02 5.77 17.56
N PHE A 71 -10.44 6.05 16.33
CA PHE A 71 -10.06 5.29 15.14
C PHE A 71 -8.58 5.48 14.76
N ILE A 72 -8.09 6.73 14.76
CA ILE A 72 -6.70 7.07 14.40
C ILE A 72 -5.82 7.50 15.58
N ARG A 73 -6.39 7.62 16.80
CA ARG A 73 -5.71 8.11 18.03
C ARG A 73 -5.18 9.54 17.94
N MET A 74 -5.83 10.37 17.13
CA MET A 74 -5.49 11.79 16.91
C MET A 74 -6.78 12.57 16.60
N CYS A 75 -6.91 13.80 17.08
CA CYS A 75 -8.04 14.65 16.71
C CYS A 75 -7.88 15.20 15.28
N GLY A 76 -8.97 15.65 14.66
CA GLY A 76 -8.95 16.19 13.30
C GLY A 76 -8.02 17.39 13.12
N GLN A 77 -7.96 18.28 14.11
CA GLN A 77 -7.10 19.47 14.05
C GLN A 77 -5.61 19.10 13.99
N HIS A 78 -5.12 18.26 14.90
CA HIS A 78 -3.72 17.82 14.88
C HIS A 78 -3.39 16.97 13.66
N PHE A 79 -4.38 16.26 13.11
CA PHE A 79 -4.22 15.57 11.84
C PHE A 79 -3.93 16.54 10.70
N ASP A 80 -4.69 17.64 10.60
CA ASP A 80 -4.49 18.66 9.57
C ASP A 80 -3.14 19.37 9.71
N GLU A 81 -2.76 19.74 10.94
CA GLU A 81 -1.47 20.35 11.25
C GLU A 81 -0.31 19.43 10.84
N LEU A 82 -0.37 18.15 11.24
CA LEU A 82 0.66 17.17 10.87
C LEU A 82 0.72 16.97 9.35
N LEU A 83 -0.46 16.88 8.72
CA LEU A 83 -0.56 16.70 7.28
C LEU A 83 0.09 17.85 6.54
N GLU A 84 -0.17 19.09 6.93
CA GLU A 84 0.43 20.28 6.34
C GLU A 84 1.97 20.24 6.41
N CYS A 85 2.53 19.83 7.56
CA CYS A 85 3.98 19.72 7.73
C CYS A 85 4.66 18.68 6.84
N ILE A 86 4.00 17.52 6.61
CA ILE A 86 4.60 16.39 5.86
C ILE A 86 4.11 16.29 4.42
N ARG A 87 3.11 17.09 4.01
CA ARG A 87 2.44 17.00 2.71
C ARG A 87 3.43 16.99 1.56
N SER A 88 4.42 17.88 1.58
CA SER A 88 5.48 17.97 0.55
C SER A 88 6.22 16.65 0.33
N ASP A 89 6.38 15.85 1.39
CA ASP A 89 7.26 14.68 1.41
C ASP A 89 6.48 13.40 1.06
N ILE A 90 5.17 13.38 1.32
CA ILE A 90 4.32 12.20 1.14
C ILE A 90 3.44 12.26 -0.12
N VAL A 91 3.25 13.43 -0.74
CA VAL A 91 2.50 13.57 -1.98
C VAL A 91 3.20 12.80 -3.12
N LYS A 92 2.44 11.98 -3.84
CA LYS A 92 2.89 11.29 -5.05
C LYS A 92 2.12 11.81 -6.25
N GLN A 93 2.83 11.97 -7.37
CA GLN A 93 2.22 12.37 -8.64
C GLN A 93 1.23 11.31 -9.12
N THR A 94 0.07 11.78 -9.57
CA THR A 94 -0.90 10.94 -10.29
C THR A 94 -0.32 10.55 -11.64
N THR A 95 -0.39 9.26 -11.97
CA THR A 95 0.02 8.78 -13.30
C THR A 95 -1.23 8.50 -14.14
N ASN A 96 -1.13 8.62 -15.47
CA ASN A 96 -2.25 8.37 -16.38
C ASN A 96 -2.89 6.97 -16.23
N MET A 97 -2.20 6.01 -15.60
CA MET A 97 -2.71 4.65 -15.41
C MET A 97 -3.46 4.42 -14.09
N ARG A 98 -3.21 5.24 -13.06
CA ARG A 98 -3.86 5.10 -11.74
C ARG A 98 -3.80 6.39 -10.96
N GLU A 99 -4.93 6.78 -10.39
CA GLU A 99 -4.99 7.87 -9.43
C GLU A 99 -4.09 7.57 -8.23
N SER A 100 -3.28 8.54 -7.83
CA SER A 100 -2.42 8.38 -6.68
C SER A 100 -3.25 8.22 -5.39
N ILE A 101 -2.61 7.76 -4.33
CA ILE A 101 -3.20 7.77 -3.01
C ILE A 101 -2.92 9.16 -2.43
N SER A 102 -3.98 9.87 -2.06
CA SER A 102 -3.89 11.22 -1.50
C SER A 102 -3.01 11.25 -0.25
N ALA A 103 -2.45 12.42 0.06
CA ALA A 103 -1.59 12.59 1.23
C ALA A 103 -2.37 12.29 2.52
N GLU A 104 -3.62 12.74 2.56
CA GLU A 104 -4.62 12.49 3.60
C GLU A 104 -4.77 10.98 3.86
N ALA A 105 -5.07 10.21 2.80
CA ALA A 105 -5.27 8.78 2.91
C ALA A 105 -3.99 8.03 3.30
N ARG A 106 -2.81 8.48 2.84
CA ARG A 106 -1.52 7.92 3.24
C ARG A 106 -1.24 8.13 4.72
N LEU A 107 -1.52 9.34 5.23
CA LEU A 107 -1.35 9.66 6.65
C LEU A 107 -2.36 8.89 7.50
N ALA A 108 -3.64 8.92 7.16
CA ALA A 108 -4.70 8.22 7.87
C ALA A 108 -4.47 6.70 7.93
N LEU A 109 -4.04 6.09 6.82
CA LEU A 109 -3.63 4.68 6.78
C LEU A 109 -2.49 4.38 7.76
N THR A 110 -1.47 5.23 7.78
CA THR A 110 -0.30 5.05 8.64
C THR A 110 -0.66 5.23 10.11
N LEU A 111 -1.43 6.26 10.45
CA LEU A 111 -1.92 6.47 11.81
C LEU A 111 -2.82 5.32 12.27
N ARG A 112 -3.67 4.78 11.39
CA ARG A 112 -4.47 3.59 11.70
C ARG A 112 -3.57 2.37 11.99
N PHE A 113 -2.57 2.13 11.15
CA PHE A 113 -1.60 1.05 11.38
C PHE A 113 -0.88 1.22 12.72
N LEU A 114 -0.42 2.43 13.03
CA LEU A 114 0.23 2.72 14.31
C LEU A 114 -0.76 2.55 15.48
N ALA A 115 -2.01 2.97 15.33
CA ALA A 115 -3.03 2.86 16.37
C ALA A 115 -3.35 1.40 16.75
N THR A 116 -3.45 0.50 15.76
CA THR A 116 -3.93 -0.87 15.98
C THR A 116 -2.89 -1.97 15.85
N GLY A 117 -1.77 -1.72 15.15
CA GLY A 117 -0.75 -2.74 14.86
C GLY A 117 -1.25 -3.87 13.96
N GLU A 118 -2.32 -3.63 13.20
CA GLU A 118 -2.91 -4.62 12.29
C GLU A 118 -1.94 -5.03 11.18
N THR A 119 -2.09 -6.26 10.68
CA THR A 119 -1.30 -6.72 9.53
C THR A 119 -1.64 -5.92 8.26
N TYR A 120 -0.66 -5.76 7.36
CA TYR A 120 -0.89 -5.10 6.06
C TYR A 120 -2.00 -5.77 5.24
N ARG A 121 -2.16 -7.09 5.41
CA ARG A 121 -3.24 -7.85 4.77
C ARG A 121 -4.62 -7.46 5.31
N SER A 122 -4.75 -7.27 6.64
CA SER A 122 -5.98 -6.74 7.26
C SER A 122 -6.30 -5.35 6.71
N LEU A 123 -5.30 -4.46 6.73
CA LEU A 123 -5.44 -3.11 6.21
C LEU A 123 -5.80 -3.07 4.72
N MET A 124 -5.29 -4.01 3.92
CA MET A 124 -5.65 -4.11 2.51
C MET A 124 -7.14 -4.37 2.32
N PHE A 125 -7.73 -5.27 3.11
CA PHE A 125 -9.17 -5.54 3.02
C PHE A 125 -10.00 -4.34 3.48
N ALA A 126 -9.58 -3.64 4.55
CA ALA A 126 -10.30 -2.48 5.08
C ALA A 126 -10.20 -1.23 4.18
N THR A 127 -9.01 -0.94 3.66
CA THR A 127 -8.71 0.30 2.93
C THR A 127 -8.78 0.15 1.41
N ARG A 128 -8.82 -1.09 0.91
CA ARG A 128 -8.76 -1.42 -0.53
C ARG A 128 -7.45 -0.98 -1.20
N ILE A 129 -6.37 -0.83 -0.43
CA ILE A 129 -5.02 -0.55 -0.92
C ILE A 129 -4.22 -1.85 -0.84
N HIS A 130 -3.57 -2.26 -1.92
CA HIS A 130 -2.84 -3.53 -1.93
C HIS A 130 -1.70 -3.54 -0.88
N GLU A 131 -1.48 -4.68 -0.22
CA GLU A 131 -0.48 -4.81 0.86
C GLU A 131 0.94 -4.39 0.45
N SER A 132 1.32 -4.64 -0.81
CA SER A 132 2.62 -4.20 -1.36
C SER A 132 2.75 -2.69 -1.51
N THR A 133 1.63 -1.98 -1.64
CA THR A 133 1.61 -0.51 -1.65
C THR A 133 1.63 0.02 -0.23
N ILE A 134 0.88 -0.63 0.68
CA ILE A 134 0.89 -0.31 2.11
C ILE A 134 2.30 -0.42 2.70
N SER A 135 3.05 -1.48 2.34
CA SER A 135 4.42 -1.69 2.80
C SER A 135 5.42 -0.63 2.34
N LEU A 136 5.09 0.16 1.31
CA LEU A 136 5.88 1.32 0.89
C LEU A 136 5.40 2.60 1.58
N ILE A 137 4.08 2.78 1.70
CA ILE A 137 3.48 3.99 2.29
C ILE A 137 3.88 4.15 3.75
N ILE A 138 3.74 3.10 4.57
CA ILE A 138 3.91 3.21 6.02
C ILE A 138 5.34 3.66 6.35
N PRO A 139 6.41 3.02 5.84
CA PRO A 139 7.78 3.51 6.01
C PRO A 139 8.00 4.93 5.51
N ASP A 140 7.51 5.27 4.31
CA ASP A 140 7.66 6.62 3.73
C ASP A 140 7.07 7.69 4.66
N VAL A 141 5.84 7.47 5.15
CA VAL A 141 5.14 8.42 6.02
C VAL A 141 5.78 8.48 7.39
N CYS A 142 6.14 7.33 7.98
CA CYS A 142 6.86 7.29 9.25
C CYS A 142 8.19 8.06 9.17
N ASN A 143 8.94 7.91 8.07
CA ASN A 143 10.18 8.64 7.86
C ASN A 143 9.95 10.15 7.75
N ALA A 144 8.96 10.58 6.95
CA ALA A 144 8.59 11.99 6.84
C ALA A 144 8.21 12.59 8.20
N ILE A 145 7.36 11.90 8.97
CA ILE A 145 7.00 12.29 10.34
C ILE A 145 8.26 12.39 11.21
N CYS A 146 9.13 11.38 11.16
CA CYS A 146 10.36 11.39 11.95
C CYS A 146 11.29 12.52 11.56
N GLU A 147 11.46 12.83 10.28
CA GLU A 147 12.33 13.93 9.83
C GLU A 147 11.82 15.28 10.31
N LYS A 148 10.50 15.52 10.22
CA LYS A 148 9.90 16.73 10.77
C LYS A 148 9.99 16.78 12.29
N LEU A 149 9.80 15.66 12.99
CA LEU A 149 9.90 15.60 14.46
C LEU A 149 11.33 15.59 15.01
N LYS A 150 12.32 15.14 14.23
CA LYS A 150 13.75 15.23 14.59
C LYS A 150 14.19 16.69 14.74
N SER A 151 13.65 17.58 13.91
CA SER A 151 13.85 19.02 14.06
C SER A 151 13.28 19.56 15.37
N VAL A 152 12.42 18.78 16.05
CA VAL A 152 11.61 19.16 17.22
C VAL A 152 12.08 18.51 18.55
N ASN A 153 13.27 17.88 18.59
CA ASN A 153 13.86 17.17 19.76
C ASN A 153 13.28 15.78 20.09
N LEU A 154 13.59 14.77 19.26
CA LEU A 154 13.43 13.35 19.65
C LEU A 154 14.58 12.49 19.08
N GLN A 155 15.81 12.68 19.56
CA GLN A 155 16.99 11.97 19.05
C GLN A 155 17.00 10.46 19.41
N ASP A 156 16.29 10.05 20.46
CA ASP A 156 16.39 8.68 21.00
C ASP A 156 15.51 7.61 20.31
N ASN A 157 14.57 8.00 19.43
CA ASN A 157 13.57 7.07 18.88
C ASN A 157 13.72 6.74 17.39
N ILE A 158 14.67 7.40 16.73
CA ILE A 158 14.97 7.27 15.30
C ILE A 158 15.51 5.87 14.99
N GLY A 159 16.34 5.31 15.88
CA GLY A 159 16.93 3.98 15.70
C GLY A 159 15.91 2.84 15.76
N LYS A 160 14.84 3.00 16.56
CA LYS A 160 13.74 2.02 16.63
C LYS A 160 12.85 2.08 15.38
N LEU A 161 12.59 3.28 14.86
CA LEU A 161 11.82 3.50 13.63
C LEU A 161 12.53 2.99 12.38
N LYS A 162 13.86 3.11 12.32
CA LYS A 162 14.65 2.51 11.23
C LYS A 162 14.63 0.98 11.26
N LYS A 163 14.58 0.36 12.44
CA LYS A 163 14.36 -1.09 12.57
C LYS A 163 12.97 -1.53 12.09
N LEU A 164 11.93 -0.72 12.32
CA LEU A 164 10.57 -0.99 11.86
C LEU A 164 10.44 -1.01 10.32
N THR A 165 11.21 -0.19 9.61
CA THR A 165 11.22 -0.19 8.13
C THR A 165 11.94 -1.41 7.55
N ASP A 166 12.87 -2.00 8.29
CA ASP A 166 13.72 -3.12 7.86
C ASP A 166 13.07 -4.50 8.11
N MET A 167 12.00 -4.56 8.91
CA MET A 167 11.27 -5.80 9.22
C MET A 167 10.10 -6.05 8.27
N GLN A 168 10.43 -6.37 7.02
CA GLN A 168 9.47 -6.93 6.08
C GLN A 168 9.19 -8.40 6.40
N GLY A 169 8.00 -8.70 6.95
CA GLY A 169 7.38 -10.03 6.76
C GLY A 169 7.24 -10.95 7.97
N GLY A 170 6.70 -10.49 9.09
CA GLY A 170 6.22 -11.41 10.14
C GLY A 170 5.45 -10.72 11.27
N ASN A 171 4.70 -11.51 12.05
CA ASN A 171 3.91 -11.07 13.23
C ASN A 171 4.70 -10.27 14.30
N ARG A 172 6.04 -10.17 14.18
CA ARG A 172 6.90 -9.36 15.06
C ARG A 172 6.73 -7.86 14.87
N ALA A 173 6.29 -7.40 13.70
CA ALA A 173 6.03 -5.98 13.42
C ALA A 173 4.96 -5.36 14.34
N ALA A 174 4.03 -6.17 14.86
CA ALA A 174 2.93 -5.69 15.69
C ALA A 174 3.38 -5.14 17.05
N SER A 175 4.35 -5.78 17.71
CA SER A 175 4.81 -5.35 19.06
C SER A 175 5.64 -4.08 19.01
N GLU A 176 6.47 -3.92 17.99
CA GLU A 176 7.33 -2.74 17.83
C GLU A 176 6.53 -1.55 17.27
N ALA A 177 5.54 -1.81 16.39
CA ALA A 177 4.56 -0.80 16.00
C ALA A 177 3.79 -0.29 17.23
N LEU A 178 3.47 -1.18 18.18
CA LEU A 178 2.88 -0.83 19.47
C LEU A 178 3.77 0.09 20.32
N GLU A 179 5.08 -0.13 20.33
CA GLU A 179 6.05 0.73 21.03
C GLU A 179 6.20 2.10 20.37
N ALA A 180 6.38 2.14 19.04
CA ALA A 180 6.41 3.39 18.29
C ALA A 180 5.12 4.19 18.49
N ARG A 181 3.97 3.50 18.50
CA ARG A 181 2.67 4.08 18.85
C ARG A 181 2.64 4.67 20.24
N ASN A 182 3.10 3.95 21.27
CA ASN A 182 3.10 4.48 22.64
C ASN A 182 3.97 5.73 22.75
N LEU A 183 5.05 5.78 21.97
CA LEU A 183 5.93 6.92 21.90
C LEU A 183 5.28 8.13 21.22
N PHE A 184 4.69 7.95 20.04
CA PHE A 184 3.98 9.00 19.31
C PHE A 184 2.76 9.49 20.09
N SER A 185 1.94 8.58 20.62
CA SER A 185 0.78 8.93 21.42
C SER A 185 1.16 9.72 22.66
N ARG A 186 2.28 9.38 23.33
CA ARG A 186 2.79 10.16 24.47
C ARG A 186 3.28 11.55 24.04
N PHE A 187 3.95 11.66 22.90
CA PHE A 187 4.39 12.95 22.34
C PHE A 187 3.20 13.88 22.07
N PHE A 188 2.10 13.39 21.51
CA PHE A 188 0.94 14.21 21.17
C PHE A 188 -0.09 14.38 22.31
N VAL A 189 -0.14 13.48 23.31
CA VAL A 189 -1.14 13.53 24.41
C VAL A 189 -0.65 14.24 25.67
N THR A 190 0.67 14.27 25.96
CA THR A 190 1.19 14.65 27.30
C THR A 190 1.82 16.05 27.39
N ASN A 191 1.41 17.00 26.54
CA ASN A 191 2.04 18.30 26.21
C ASN A 191 3.05 18.18 25.06
N GLY A 192 2.53 18.28 23.84
CA GLY A 192 3.34 18.55 22.66
C GLY A 192 3.87 19.98 22.72
N ALA A 193 5.01 20.19 23.39
CA ALA A 193 5.81 21.37 23.14
C ALA A 193 6.40 21.22 21.74
N VAL A 194 5.69 21.76 20.76
CA VAL A 194 6.22 21.91 19.42
C VAL A 194 7.03 23.22 19.41
N PRO A 195 8.35 23.23 19.11
CA PRO A 195 9.21 24.40 19.23
C PRO A 195 8.70 25.66 18.55
N TRP A 196 7.92 25.55 17.46
CA TRP A 196 7.34 26.71 16.77
C TRP A 196 6.09 27.30 17.45
N GLN A 197 5.57 26.72 18.55
CA GLN A 197 4.51 27.32 19.36
C GLN A 197 5.00 28.48 20.24
N ASN A 198 6.31 28.64 20.43
CA ASN A 198 6.88 29.74 21.21
C ASN A 198 7.44 30.89 20.35
N ASP A 199 7.31 30.80 19.02
CA ASP A 199 7.87 31.79 18.08
C ASP A 199 6.80 32.65 17.38
N VAL A 200 5.67 32.89 18.03
CA VAL A 200 4.70 33.92 17.59
C VAL A 200 4.41 34.88 18.74
N LEU A 201 5.27 35.91 18.82
CA LEU A 201 5.21 37.17 19.59
C LEU A 201 4.99 37.08 21.12
#